data_AF-A0A969N6R8-F1
#
_entry.id   AF-A0A969N6R8-F1
#
_cell.length_a   1.000
_cell.length_b   1.000
_cell.length_c   1.000
_cell.angle_alpha   90.00
_cell.angle_beta   90.00
_cell.angle_gamma   90.00
#
_symmetry.space_group_name_H-M   'P 1'
#
loop_
_entity.id
_entity.type
_entity.pdbx_description
1 polymer ?
#
loop_
_entity_poly.entity_id
_entity_poly.type
_entity_poly.pdbx_seq_one_letter_code
_entity_poly.pdbx_strand_id
1 'polypeptide(L)'
;CYEVSDAAVHDSEMLGAILDSENADKGLWGDSAYRSEVQEIVLALLGFESHIHERAYRGNPLTEEQKASNKEKSKIRAKVEHNFGSWVNEMRGKTIKVIGKTRAKAVIGLRNLVYNLKRYVFWK
;
A
#
# COMPACT_ATOMS: atom_id res chain seq x y z
N CYS A 1 2.72 10.11 1.70
CA CYS A 1 2.39 10.37 0.28
C CYS A 1 1.17 9.53 -0.16
N TYR A 2 0.38 9.96 -1.15
CA TYR A 2 -0.61 9.13 -1.85
C TYR A 2 -0.75 9.59 -3.30
N GLU A 3 -1.04 8.67 -4.24
CA GLU A 3 -1.24 9.00 -5.65
C GLU A 3 -2.58 8.44 -6.16
N VAL A 4 -3.15 9.08 -7.20
CA VAL A 4 -4.39 8.68 -7.84
C VAL A 4 -4.16 8.61 -9.34
N SER A 5 -4.14 7.39 -9.86
CA SER A 5 -3.99 7.08 -11.27
C SER A 5 -5.36 6.85 -11.94
N ASP A 6 -5.33 6.70 -13.26
CA ASP A 6 -6.46 6.19 -14.02
C ASP A 6 -6.56 4.67 -13.83
N ALA A 7 -7.77 4.11 -13.92
CA ALA A 7 -8.02 2.69 -13.63
C ALA A 7 -7.29 1.71 -14.57
N ALA A 8 -6.79 2.19 -15.70
CA ALA A 8 -6.03 1.38 -16.66
C ALA A 8 -4.56 1.17 -16.23
N VAL A 9 -4.04 2.02 -15.35
CA VAL A 9 -2.63 1.96 -14.93
C VAL A 9 -2.49 0.93 -13.81
N HIS A 10 -1.51 0.03 -13.95
CA HIS A 10 -1.24 -0.97 -12.93
C HIS A 10 -0.57 -0.33 -11.71
N ASP A 11 -1.02 -0.70 -10.51
CA ASP A 11 -0.55 -0.07 -9.26
C ASP A 11 0.98 -0.14 -9.08
N SER A 12 1.61 -1.21 -9.58
CA SER A 12 3.07 -1.37 -9.53
C SER A 12 3.84 -0.25 -10.24
N GLU A 13 3.25 0.38 -11.26
CA GLU A 13 3.85 1.51 -11.98
C GLU A 13 3.86 2.79 -11.16
N MET A 14 2.96 2.91 -10.18
CA MET A 14 2.85 4.08 -9.31
C MET A 14 3.82 4.05 -8.13
N LEU A 15 4.57 2.95 -7.94
CA LEU A 15 5.46 2.79 -6.79
C LEU A 15 6.48 3.93 -6.68
N GLY A 16 7.08 4.33 -7.80
CA GLY A 16 8.03 5.45 -7.82
C GLY A 16 7.44 6.79 -7.43
N ALA A 17 6.14 7.02 -7.67
CA ALA A 17 5.45 8.26 -7.32
C ALA A 17 5.10 8.37 -5.83
N ILE A 18 5.05 7.22 -5.12
CA ILE A 18 4.69 7.17 -3.70
C ILE A 18 5.88 6.94 -2.77
N LEU A 19 7.02 6.49 -3.32
CA LEU A 19 8.28 6.42 -2.58
C LEU A 19 8.76 7.82 -2.21
N ASP A 20 9.12 7.99 -0.95
CA ASP A 20 9.55 9.25 -0.39
C ASP A 20 10.88 9.04 0.32
N SER A 21 11.94 9.63 -0.23
CA SER A 21 13.31 9.52 0.30
C SER A 21 13.48 10.19 1.66
N GLU A 22 12.55 11.08 2.05
CA GLU A 22 12.57 11.74 3.35
C GLU A 22 11.86 10.90 4.44
N ASN A 23 11.26 9.76 4.10
CA ASN A 23 10.69 8.85 5.08
C ASN A 23 11.77 8.34 6.05
N ALA A 24 11.51 8.48 7.35
CA ALA A 24 12.41 8.03 8.41
C ALA A 24 12.53 6.50 8.48
N ASP A 25 11.45 5.77 8.15
CA ASP A 25 11.46 4.32 8.00
C ASP A 25 11.71 3.96 6.54
N LYS A 26 12.72 3.12 6.30
CA LYS A 26 13.09 2.64 4.98
C LYS A 26 12.41 1.31 4.61
N GLY A 27 11.58 0.75 5.49
CA GLY A 27 10.81 -0.46 5.22
C GLY A 27 9.61 -0.19 4.31
N LEU A 28 9.61 -0.79 3.11
CA LEU A 28 8.47 -0.75 2.19
C LEU A 28 7.61 -2.00 2.35
N TRP A 29 6.38 -1.83 2.84
CA TRP A 29 5.41 -2.90 3.04
C TRP A 29 4.42 -2.95 1.88
N GLY A 30 4.34 -4.10 1.20
CA GLY A 30 3.49 -4.24 0.00
C GLY A 30 2.94 -5.65 -0.21
N ASP A 31 1.89 -5.74 -1.02
CA ASP A 31 1.40 -7.03 -1.50
C ASP A 31 2.24 -7.54 -2.67
N SER A 32 2.18 -8.84 -2.94
CA SER A 32 2.98 -9.50 -3.98
C SER A 32 2.79 -8.95 -5.39
N ALA A 33 1.69 -8.23 -5.66
CA ALA A 33 1.47 -7.50 -6.91
C ALA A 33 2.51 -6.39 -7.18
N TYR A 34 3.19 -5.91 -6.14
CA TYR A 34 4.26 -4.91 -6.21
C TYR A 34 5.66 -5.54 -6.22
N ARG A 35 5.77 -6.87 -6.36
CA ARG A 35 7.06 -7.56 -6.39
C ARG A 35 7.46 -7.90 -7.82
N SER A 36 8.57 -7.33 -8.25
CA SER A 36 9.26 -7.69 -9.49
C SER A 36 10.77 -7.52 -9.28
N GLU A 37 11.57 -8.26 -10.05
CA GLU A 37 13.05 -8.14 -9.96
C GLU A 37 13.51 -6.71 -10.15
N VAL A 38 12.90 -5.99 -11.11
CA VAL A 38 13.19 -4.57 -11.37
C VAL A 38 12.87 -3.71 -10.15
N GLN A 39 11.72 -3.90 -9.50
CA GLN A 39 11.35 -3.13 -8.32
C GLN A 39 12.27 -3.43 -7.14
N GLU A 40 12.64 -4.70 -6.90
CA GLU A 40 13.57 -5.07 -5.82
C GLU A 40 14.94 -4.41 -6.02
N ILE A 41 15.44 -4.38 -7.27
CA ILE A 41 16.69 -3.66 -7.61
C ILE A 41 16.54 -2.16 -7.34
N VAL A 42 15.46 -1.54 -7.80
CA VAL A 42 15.21 -0.09 -7.61
C VAL A 42 15.12 0.25 -6.12
N LEU A 43 14.42 -0.56 -5.33
CA LEU A 43 14.31 -0.35 -3.88
C LEU A 43 15.67 -0.44 -3.19
N ALA A 44 16.47 -1.45 -3.53
CA ALA A 44 17.82 -1.60 -3.00
C ALA A 44 18.72 -0.41 -3.37
N LEU A 45 18.65 0.08 -4.62
CA LEU A 45 19.41 1.25 -5.08
C LEU A 45 19.01 2.54 -4.35
N LEU A 46 17.72 2.69 -4.02
CA LEU A 46 17.19 3.82 -3.26
C LEU A 46 17.37 3.64 -1.73
N GLY A 47 17.89 2.49 -1.29
CA GLY A 47 18.15 2.17 0.11
C GLY A 47 16.91 1.77 0.91
N PHE A 48 15.81 1.38 0.26
CA PHE A 48 14.61 0.84 0.90
C PHE A 48 14.75 -0.66 1.17
N GLU A 49 14.28 -1.09 2.33
CA GLU A 49 14.14 -2.50 2.68
C GLU A 49 12.80 -3.03 2.18
N SER A 50 12.83 -4.07 1.32
CA SER A 50 11.61 -4.65 0.76
C SER A 50 10.94 -5.61 1.75
N HIS A 51 9.78 -5.20 2.28
CA HIS A 51 8.84 -6.06 2.97
C HIS A 51 7.63 -6.41 2.09
N ILE A 52 7.85 -6.55 0.78
CA ILE A 52 6.83 -6.98 -0.17
C ILE A 52 6.65 -8.50 -0.07
N HIS A 53 5.39 -8.95 -0.13
CA HIS A 53 5.05 -10.37 0.00
C HIS A 53 5.62 -11.20 -1.16
N GLU A 54 6.04 -12.41 -0.83
CA GLU A 54 6.43 -13.43 -1.82
C GLU A 54 5.20 -14.20 -2.29
N ARG A 55 5.16 -14.50 -3.59
CA ARG A 55 4.05 -15.25 -4.20
C ARG A 55 4.55 -16.57 -4.75
N ALA A 56 3.76 -17.62 -4.55
CA ALA A 56 3.98 -18.90 -5.23
C ALA A 56 3.69 -18.77 -6.73
N TYR A 57 4.53 -19.39 -7.54
CA TYR A 57 4.32 -19.49 -9.00
C TYR A 57 4.03 -20.94 -9.39
N ARG A 58 3.53 -21.13 -10.61
CA ARG A 58 3.26 -22.48 -11.13
C ARG A 58 4.57 -23.27 -11.16
N GLY A 59 4.62 -24.38 -10.42
CA GLY A 59 5.82 -25.22 -10.31
C GLY A 59 6.86 -24.73 -9.29
N ASN A 60 6.62 -23.60 -8.63
CA ASN A 60 7.49 -23.08 -7.57
C ASN A 60 6.66 -22.65 -6.34
N PRO A 61 6.34 -23.59 -5.43
CA PRO A 61 5.63 -23.27 -4.20
C PRO A 61 6.50 -22.47 -3.24
N LEU A 62 5.88 -21.72 -2.33
CA LEU A 62 6.61 -21.01 -1.28
C LEU A 62 7.29 -22.00 -0.32
N THR A 63 8.54 -21.71 0.02
CA THR A 63 9.26 -22.43 1.08
C THR A 63 8.65 -22.11 2.45
N GLU A 64 8.95 -22.94 3.45
CA GLU A 64 8.49 -22.68 4.83
C GLU A 64 9.04 -21.36 5.39
N GLU A 65 10.27 -21.00 5.02
CA GLU A 65 10.88 -19.71 5.38
C GLU A 65 10.13 -18.53 4.76
N GLN A 66 9.78 -18.62 3.47
CA GLN A 66 8.99 -17.59 2.78
C GLN A 66 7.59 -17.46 3.39
N LYS A 67 6.96 -18.59 3.77
CA LYS A 67 5.67 -18.57 4.46
C LYS A 67 5.77 -17.90 5.83
N ALA A 68 6.81 -18.20 6.60
CA ALA A 68 7.05 -17.57 7.90
C ALA A 68 7.26 -16.04 7.75
N SER A 69 8.10 -15.63 6.81
CA SER A 69 8.34 -14.23 6.47
C SER A 69 7.06 -13.51 6.03
N ASN A 70 6.28 -14.09 5.12
CA ASN A 70 4.98 -13.54 4.72
C ASN A 70 3.99 -13.43 5.89
N LYS A 71 4.01 -14.38 6.84
CA LYS A 71 3.16 -14.34 8.03
C LYS A 71 3.51 -13.16 8.95
N GLU A 72 4.79 -12.85 9.10
CA GLU A 72 5.22 -11.66 9.83
C GLU A 72 4.80 -10.38 9.11
N LYS A 73 5.03 -10.29 7.79
CA LYS A 73 4.59 -9.16 6.95
C LYS A 73 3.08 -8.94 7.00
N SER A 74 2.30 -10.01 7.06
CA SER A 74 0.84 -9.96 7.15
C SER A 74 0.35 -9.24 8.42
N LYS A 75 1.07 -9.34 9.55
CA LYS A 75 0.68 -8.64 10.80
C LYS A 75 0.68 -7.12 10.62
N ILE A 76 1.62 -6.59 9.85
CA ILE A 76 1.70 -5.15 9.58
C ILE A 76 0.68 -4.75 8.52
N ARG A 77 0.53 -5.55 7.45
CA ARG A 77 -0.48 -5.33 6.41
C ARG A 77 -1.91 -5.26 6.98
N ALA A 78 -2.25 -6.11 7.95
CA ALA A 78 -3.56 -6.09 8.61
C ALA A 78 -3.90 -4.71 9.23
N LYS A 79 -2.89 -3.95 9.68
CA LYS A 79 -3.10 -2.58 10.18
C LYS A 79 -3.52 -1.61 9.07
N VAL A 80 -3.00 -1.79 7.86
CA VAL A 80 -3.35 -0.98 6.69
C VAL A 80 -4.79 -1.26 6.24
N GLU A 81 -5.23 -2.52 6.32
CA GLU A 81 -6.60 -2.91 5.99
C GLU A 81 -7.65 -2.20 6.86
N HIS A 82 -7.27 -1.81 8.08
CA HIS A 82 -8.15 -1.04 8.96
C HIS A 82 -8.55 0.32 8.36
N ASN A 83 -7.67 1.01 7.63
CA ASN A 83 -8.03 2.25 6.94
C ASN A 83 -9.19 2.02 5.96
N PHE A 84 -9.07 0.97 5.13
CA PHE A 84 -10.13 0.59 4.21
C PHE A 84 -11.40 0.09 4.93
N GLY A 85 -11.25 -0.52 6.10
CA GLY A 85 -12.38 -0.87 6.98
C GLY A 85 -13.13 0.37 7.46
N SER A 86 -12.42 1.40 7.91
CA SER A 86 -13.01 2.71 8.28
C SER A 86 -13.72 3.35 7.09
N TRP A 87 -13.15 3.28 5.89
CA TRP A 87 -13.82 3.79 4.69
C TRP A 87 -15.15 3.11 4.43
N VAL A 88 -15.18 1.78 4.55
CA VAL A 88 -16.38 0.99 4.31
C VAL A 88 -17.45 1.24 5.37
N ASN A 89 -17.07 1.16 6.64
CA ASN A 89 -18.01 1.16 7.75
C ASN A 89 -18.49 2.57 8.12
N GLU A 90 -17.63 3.58 7.95
CA GLU A 90 -17.87 4.92 8.49
C GLU A 90 -17.95 6.00 7.38
N MET A 91 -17.29 5.79 6.23
CA MET A 91 -17.20 6.79 5.16
C MET A 91 -18.02 6.46 3.91
N ARG A 92 -19.14 5.74 4.10
CA ARG A 92 -20.13 5.38 3.07
C ARG A 92 -19.59 4.50 1.94
N GLY A 93 -18.63 3.63 2.23
CA GLY A 93 -18.13 2.65 1.27
C GLY A 93 -16.92 3.12 0.45
N LYS A 94 -16.38 2.20 -0.37
CA LYS A 94 -15.20 2.47 -1.22
C LYS A 94 -15.55 3.30 -2.46
N THR A 95 -16.80 3.26 -2.91
CA THR A 95 -17.23 3.92 -4.14
C THR A 95 -17.09 5.44 -4.07
N ILE A 96 -16.61 6.04 -5.16
CA ILE A 96 -16.51 7.48 -5.36
C ILE A 96 -17.40 7.82 -6.57
N LYS A 97 -18.37 8.72 -6.37
CA LYS A 97 -19.38 9.08 -7.38
C LYS A 97 -19.17 10.49 -7.93
N VAL A 98 -17.91 10.88 -8.17
CA VAL A 98 -17.57 12.21 -8.69
C VAL A 98 -17.07 12.10 -10.12
N ILE A 99 -17.36 13.11 -10.93
CA ILE A 99 -16.88 13.20 -12.32
C ILE A 99 -15.58 14.00 -12.33
N GLY A 100 -14.52 13.36 -12.84
CA GLY A 100 -13.20 13.96 -13.04
C GLY A 100 -12.17 13.54 -11.98
N LYS A 101 -10.95 13.24 -12.45
CA LYS A 101 -9.81 12.77 -11.64
C LYS A 101 -9.44 13.74 -10.51
N THR A 102 -9.45 15.04 -10.77
CA THR A 102 -9.16 16.07 -9.76
C THR A 102 -10.11 16.00 -8.56
N ARG A 103 -11.41 15.81 -8.83
CA ARG A 103 -12.41 15.67 -7.77
C ARG A 103 -12.25 14.35 -7.03
N ALA A 104 -11.94 13.27 -7.74
CA ALA A 104 -11.67 11.97 -7.12
C ALA A 104 -10.45 12.04 -6.18
N LYS A 105 -9.36 12.69 -6.62
CA LYS A 105 -8.15 12.90 -5.82
C LYS A 105 -8.42 13.71 -4.56
N ALA A 106 -9.27 14.73 -4.65
CA ALA A 106 -9.70 15.51 -3.48
C ALA A 106 -10.52 14.66 -2.49
N VAL A 107 -11.49 13.87 -2.97
CA VAL A 107 -12.30 13.00 -2.11
C VAL A 107 -11.44 11.94 -1.41
N ILE A 108 -10.52 11.30 -2.14
CA ILE A 108 -9.58 10.31 -1.57
C ILE A 108 -8.69 10.97 -0.50
N GLY A 109 -8.14 12.15 -0.81
CA GLY A 109 -7.31 12.91 0.12
C GLY A 109 -8.05 13.26 1.41
N LEU A 110 -9.29 13.74 1.31
CA LEU A 110 -10.13 14.05 2.47
C LEU A 110 -10.44 12.80 3.30
N ARG A 111 -10.71 11.65 2.68
CA ARG A 111 -10.92 10.38 3.41
C ARG A 111 -9.65 9.95 4.17
N ASN A 112 -8.48 10.01 3.52
CA ASN A 112 -7.19 9.73 4.15
C ASN A 112 -6.92 10.69 5.33
N LEU A 113 -7.20 11.98 5.15
CA LEU A 113 -7.04 12.98 6.21
C LEU A 113 -7.94 12.68 7.41
N VAL A 114 -9.23 12.44 7.19
CA VAL A 114 -10.18 12.11 8.26
C VAL A 114 -9.73 10.85 9.01
N TYR A 115 -9.28 9.81 8.30
CA TYR A 115 -8.75 8.62 8.93
C TYR A 115 -7.54 8.92 9.82
N ASN A 116 -6.57 9.69 9.30
CA ASN A 116 -5.39 10.08 10.06
C ASN A 116 -5.71 10.93 11.30
N LEU A 117 -6.68 11.86 11.20
CA LEU A 117 -7.14 12.66 12.34
C LEU A 117 -7.81 11.78 13.41
N LYS A 118 -8.69 10.86 13.00
CA LYS A 118 -9.31 9.90 13.94
C LYS A 118 -8.24 9.05 14.62
N ARG A 119 -7.31 8.51 13.84
CA ARG A 119 -6.20 7.72 14.39
C ARG A 119 -5.40 8.52 15.40
N TYR A 120 -5.04 9.76 15.08
CA TYR A 120 -4.28 10.63 15.99
C TYR A 120 -4.99 10.89 17.32
N VAL A 121 -6.31 11.13 17.28
CA VAL A 121 -7.10 11.44 18.49
C VAL A 121 -7.34 10.20 19.35
N PHE A 122 -7.66 9.05 18.73
CA PHE A 122 -8.15 7.89 19.46
C PHE A 122 -7.10 6.81 19.69
N TRP A 123 -6.05 6.73 18.87
CA TRP A 123 -5.05 5.65 18.91
C TRP A 123 -3.66 6.22 19.18
N LYS A 124 -3.20 6.11 20.43
CA LYS A 124 -1.80 6.21 20.80
C LYS A 124 -1.11 4.87 20.62
#